data_AF-A0A2V9U2Z2-F1
#
_entry.id   AF-A0A2V9U2Z2-F1
#
_cell.length_a   1.000
_cell.length_b   1.000
_cell.length_c   1.000
_cell.angle_alpha   90.00
_cell.angle_beta   90.00
_cell.angle_gamma   90.00
#
_symmetry.space_group_name_H-M   'P 1'
#
loop_
_entity.id
_entity.type
_entity.pdbx_description
1 polymer ?
#
loop_
_entity_poly.entity_id
_entity_poly.type
_entity_poly.pdbx_seq_one_letter_code
_entity_poly.pdbx_strand_id
1 'polypeptide(L)'
;MSERRSPGVQWAHALPGAALGGAFSLLAAIVPYAIFGPAFLAGGVVAVILYRRHIKDRLPSAGAGAQIGAASGGFGFLFFAIPAIATLVYRPDELRQGMLDNLAQYVGRGYDPQKIQQVQDLLKSPQGLNFFVAFVLFILFLMFVVGSSIGGALYAAWARKRAQR
;
A
#
# COMPACT_ATOMS: atom_id res chain seq x y z
N MET A 1 -23.35 -33.26 1.84
CA MET A 1 -22.83 -32.16 1.01
C MET A 1 -21.61 -31.59 1.70
N SER A 2 -20.41 -31.98 1.25
CA SER A 2 -19.14 -31.59 1.88
C SER A 2 -18.77 -30.15 1.52
N GLU A 3 -18.52 -29.32 2.53
CA GLU A 3 -17.83 -28.04 2.39
C GLU A 3 -16.55 -28.25 1.57
N ARG A 4 -16.52 -27.75 0.33
CA ARG A 4 -15.26 -27.58 -0.39
C ARG A 4 -14.50 -26.43 0.28
N ARG A 5 -13.83 -26.72 1.40
CA ARG A 5 -12.74 -25.87 1.90
C ARG A 5 -11.73 -25.78 0.76
N SER A 6 -11.71 -24.63 0.09
CA SER A 6 -10.62 -24.30 -0.83
C SER A 6 -9.34 -24.41 0.01
N PRO A 7 -8.38 -25.29 -0.34
CA PRO A 7 -7.16 -25.40 0.44
C PRO A 7 -6.51 -24.01 0.51
N GLY A 8 -6.18 -23.58 1.72
CA GLY A 8 -5.74 -22.21 2.03
C GLY A 8 -4.52 -21.77 1.21
N VAL A 9 -4.27 -20.46 1.21
CA VAL A 9 -3.10 -19.87 0.55
C VAL A 9 -1.82 -20.56 1.00
N GLN A 10 -0.99 -21.00 0.06
CA GLN A 10 0.32 -21.58 0.38
C GLN A 10 1.33 -20.46 0.65
N TRP A 11 1.40 -20.03 1.91
CA TRP A 11 2.17 -18.87 2.33
C TRP A 11 3.66 -18.93 1.98
N ALA A 12 4.28 -20.12 2.00
CA ALA A 12 5.68 -20.31 1.61
C ALA A 12 5.98 -19.80 0.19
N HIS A 13 5.02 -19.90 -0.73
CA HIS A 13 5.16 -19.42 -2.11
C HIS A 13 4.55 -18.03 -2.33
N ALA A 14 3.68 -17.56 -1.43
CA ALA A 14 3.04 -16.26 -1.52
C ALA A 14 3.92 -15.12 -0.97
N LEU A 15 4.71 -15.39 0.07
CA LEU A 15 5.51 -14.37 0.75
C LEU A 15 6.56 -13.68 -0.15
N PRO A 16 7.36 -14.41 -0.96
CA PRO A 16 8.33 -13.75 -1.85
C PRO A 16 7.66 -12.90 -2.94
N GLY A 17 6.54 -13.40 -3.49
CA GLY A 17 5.76 -12.67 -4.49
C GLY A 17 5.07 -11.43 -3.91
N ALA A 18 4.60 -11.51 -2.67
CA ALA A 18 4.00 -10.40 -1.94
C ALA A 18 5.02 -9.28 -1.64
N ALA A 19 6.24 -9.65 -1.22
CA ALA A 19 7.31 -8.69 -1.00
C ALA A 19 7.70 -7.95 -2.28
N LEU A 20 7.87 -8.67 -3.40
CA LEU A 20 8.17 -8.06 -4.71
C LEU A 20 7.03 -7.17 -5.22
N GLY A 21 5.77 -7.60 -5.05
CA GLY A 21 4.60 -6.78 -5.37
C GLY A 21 4.52 -5.51 -4.52
N GLY A 22 4.88 -5.59 -3.24
CA GLY A 22 4.91 -4.45 -2.32
C GLY A 22 5.98 -3.43 -2.70
N ALA A 23 7.18 -3.88 -3.07
CA ALA A 23 8.24 -3.03 -3.59
C ALA A 23 7.82 -2.35 -4.90
N PHE A 24 7.14 -3.06 -5.80
CA PHE A 24 6.65 -2.49 -7.05
C PHE A 24 5.57 -1.41 -6.81
N SER A 25 4.63 -1.63 -5.88
CA SER A 25 3.65 -0.62 -5.50
C SER A 25 4.29 0.63 -4.89
N LEU A 26 5.34 0.47 -4.09
CA LEU A 26 6.09 1.60 -3.55
C LEU A 26 6.76 2.41 -4.66
N LEU A 27 7.44 1.75 -5.60
CA LEU A 27 8.08 2.42 -6.74
C LEU A 27 7.05 3.11 -7.64
N ALA A 28 5.90 2.47 -7.87
CA ALA A 28 4.82 3.05 -8.66
C ALA A 28 4.21 4.30 -8.01
N ALA A 29 4.18 4.38 -6.67
CA ALA A 29 3.70 5.54 -5.93
C ALA A 29 4.64 6.75 -5.98
N ILE A 30 5.91 6.57 -6.38
CA ILE A 30 6.89 7.66 -6.55
C ILE A 30 6.65 8.43 -7.86
N VAL A 31 5.99 7.82 -8.85
CA VAL A 31 5.74 8.46 -10.16
C VAL A 31 4.59 9.48 -10.01
N PRO A 32 4.82 10.79 -10.21
CA PRO A 32 3.88 11.87 -9.88
C PRO A 32 2.56 11.90 -10.69
N TYR A 33 2.31 10.92 -11.56
CA TYR A 33 1.08 10.76 -12.35
C TYR A 33 0.40 9.40 -12.16
N ALA A 34 1.00 8.49 -11.38
CA ALA A 34 0.27 7.34 -10.90
C ALA A 34 -0.67 7.84 -9.81
N ILE A 35 -1.92 8.11 -10.18
CA ILE A 35 -3.01 8.27 -9.20
C ILE A 35 -2.82 7.13 -8.18
N PHE A 36 -2.80 7.47 -6.89
CA PHE A 36 -2.53 6.51 -5.81
C PHE A 36 -3.33 5.19 -5.98
N GLY A 37 -4.54 5.25 -6.57
CA GLY A 37 -5.36 4.09 -6.93
C GLY A 37 -4.63 3.01 -7.77
N PRO A 38 -4.31 3.24 -9.06
CA PRO A 38 -3.64 2.26 -9.91
C PRO A 38 -2.35 1.63 -9.35
N ALA A 39 -1.52 2.41 -8.65
CA ALA A 39 -0.25 1.92 -8.10
C ALA A 39 -0.45 0.87 -7.01
N PHE A 40 -1.44 1.04 -6.13
CA PHE A 40 -1.77 0.07 -5.09
C PHE A 40 -2.45 -1.18 -5.63
N LEU A 41 -3.28 -1.03 -6.67
CA LEU A 41 -3.88 -2.15 -7.38
C LEU A 41 -2.80 -3.02 -8.05
N ALA A 42 -1.81 -2.40 -8.69
CA ALA A 42 -0.76 -3.09 -9.43
C ALA A 42 0.08 -4.04 -8.56
N GLY A 43 0.44 -3.66 -7.32
CA GLY A 43 1.20 -4.53 -6.42
C GLY A 43 0.46 -5.82 -6.08
N GLY A 44 -0.85 -5.71 -5.81
CA GLY A 44 -1.71 -6.86 -5.60
C GLY A 44 -1.80 -7.78 -6.83
N VAL A 45 -1.90 -7.19 -8.03
CA VAL A 45 -1.89 -7.93 -9.30
C VAL A 45 -0.57 -8.67 -9.48
N VAL A 46 0.57 -7.99 -9.30
CA VAL A 46 1.91 -8.57 -9.46
C VAL A 46 2.15 -9.71 -8.45
N ALA A 47 1.74 -9.53 -7.19
CA ALA A 47 1.87 -10.56 -6.17
C ALA A 47 1.11 -11.85 -6.55
N VAL A 48 -0.12 -11.73 -7.08
CA VAL A 48 -0.90 -12.88 -7.53
C VAL A 48 -0.32 -13.50 -8.82
N ILE A 49 0.23 -12.72 -9.74
CA ILE A 49 0.95 -13.24 -10.92
C ILE A 49 2.13 -14.11 -10.47
N LEU A 50 2.96 -13.61 -9.56
CA LEU A 50 4.13 -14.34 -9.04
C LEU A 50 3.71 -15.62 -8.31
N TYR A 51 2.68 -15.53 -7.46
CA TYR A 51 2.11 -16.71 -6.78
C TYR A 51 1.65 -17.79 -7.78
N ARG A 52 0.96 -17.40 -8.86
CA ARG A 52 0.52 -18.33 -9.91
C ARG A 52 1.67 -18.97 -10.68
N ARG A 53 2.80 -18.27 -10.87
CA ARG A 53 3.98 -18.85 -11.54
C ARG A 53 4.58 -20.01 -10.76
N HIS A 54 4.49 -19.96 -9.43
CA HIS A 54 4.97 -21.03 -8.55
C HIS A 54 3.98 -22.18 -8.38
N ILE A 55 2.68 -21.92 -8.47
CA ILE A 55 1.63 -22.94 -8.35
C ILE A 55 0.96 -23.12 -9.72
N LYS A 56 1.59 -23.94 -10.58
CA LYS A 56 1.13 -24.19 -11.96
C LYS A 56 -0.23 -24.89 -12.02
N ASP A 57 -0.60 -25.65 -10.99
CA ASP A 57 -1.74 -26.58 -11.10
C ASP A 57 -3.08 -26.04 -10.59
N ARG A 58 -3.12 -24.88 -9.91
CA ARG A 58 -4.38 -24.37 -9.31
C ARG A 58 -4.51 -22.85 -9.36
N LEU A 59 -5.59 -22.37 -9.98
CA LEU A 59 -5.94 -20.96 -10.03
C LEU A 59 -6.51 -20.47 -8.67
N PRO A 60 -5.93 -19.42 -8.05
CA PRO A 60 -6.41 -18.90 -6.78
C PRO A 60 -7.86 -18.40 -6.90
N SER A 61 -8.61 -18.48 -5.79
CA SER A 61 -9.93 -17.85 -5.70
C SER A 61 -9.79 -16.35 -5.57
N ALA A 62 -10.86 -15.59 -5.83
CA ALA A 62 -10.87 -14.16 -5.59
C ALA A 62 -10.49 -13.82 -4.13
N GLY A 63 -10.98 -14.61 -3.16
CA GLY A 63 -10.61 -14.47 -1.75
C GLY A 63 -9.14 -14.76 -1.47
N ALA A 64 -8.56 -15.80 -2.08
CA ALA A 64 -7.12 -16.08 -1.98
C ALA A 64 -6.28 -14.95 -2.62
N GLY A 65 -6.74 -14.42 -3.76
CA GLY A 65 -6.13 -13.25 -4.40
C GLY A 65 -6.15 -12.00 -3.52
N ALA A 66 -7.27 -11.76 -2.82
CA ALA A 66 -7.39 -10.67 -1.85
C ALA A 66 -6.39 -10.81 -0.69
N GLN A 67 -6.25 -12.02 -0.13
CA GLN A 67 -5.31 -12.30 0.96
C GLN A 67 -3.84 -12.11 0.54
N ILE A 68 -3.47 -12.57 -0.65
CA ILE A 68 -2.13 -12.36 -1.22
C ILE A 68 -1.88 -10.87 -1.48
N GLY A 69 -2.90 -10.18 -2.00
CA GLY A 69 -2.89 -8.73 -2.20
C GLY A 69 -2.69 -7.96 -0.89
N ALA A 70 -3.43 -8.29 0.16
CA ALA A 70 -3.30 -7.69 1.48
C ALA A 70 -1.88 -7.86 2.04
N ALA A 71 -1.30 -9.07 1.92
CA ALA A 71 0.06 -9.33 2.35
C ALA A 71 1.07 -8.47 1.56
N SER A 72 0.86 -8.32 0.25
CA SER A 72 1.71 -7.47 -0.60
C SER A 72 1.60 -5.99 -0.22
N GLY A 73 0.40 -5.50 0.04
CA GLY A 73 0.16 -4.15 0.56
C GLY A 73 0.86 -3.94 1.91
N GLY A 74 0.81 -4.92 2.81
CA GLY A 74 1.54 -4.90 4.08
C GLY A 74 3.06 -4.76 3.90
N PHE A 75 3.67 -5.52 2.99
CA PHE A 75 5.09 -5.35 2.66
C PHE A 75 5.40 -3.99 2.04
N GLY A 76 4.56 -3.51 1.12
CA GLY A 76 4.70 -2.17 0.54
C GLY A 76 4.65 -1.07 1.60
N PHE A 77 3.73 -1.21 2.56
CA PHE A 77 3.66 -0.32 3.72
C PHE A 77 4.92 -0.41 4.58
N LEU A 78 5.44 -1.60 4.88
CA LEU A 78 6.67 -1.73 5.68
C LEU A 78 7.87 -1.07 5.01
N PHE A 79 8.02 -1.23 3.69
CA PHE A 79 9.08 -0.57 2.94
C PHE A 79 8.98 0.95 2.96
N PHE A 80 7.77 1.51 3.07
CA PHE A 80 7.56 2.94 3.23
C PHE A 80 7.73 3.41 4.68
N ALA A 81 7.12 2.68 5.62
CA ALA A 81 6.99 3.08 7.01
C ALA A 81 8.33 3.01 7.76
N ILE A 82 9.17 2.00 7.48
CA ILE A 82 10.45 1.84 8.18
C ILE A 82 11.37 3.05 7.95
N PRO A 83 11.65 3.49 6.71
CA PRO A 83 12.39 4.72 6.47
C PRO A 83 11.72 5.95 7.07
N ALA A 84 10.40 6.11 6.93
CA ALA A 84 9.68 7.27 7.45
C ALA A 84 9.79 7.39 8.98
N ILE A 85 9.65 6.27 9.70
CA ILE A 85 9.82 6.22 11.16
C ILE A 85 11.28 6.45 11.53
N ALA A 86 12.24 5.88 10.79
CA ALA A 86 13.65 6.14 11.02
C ALA A 86 13.98 7.63 10.87
N THR A 87 13.46 8.30 9.84
CA THR A 87 13.60 9.76 9.69
C THR A 87 12.93 10.51 10.83
N LEU A 88 11.73 10.12 11.27
CA LEU A 88 11.07 10.75 12.42
C LEU A 88 11.90 10.64 13.70
N VAL A 89 12.53 9.49 13.96
CA VAL A 89 13.28 9.22 15.18
C VAL A 89 14.68 9.85 15.15
N TYR A 90 15.42 9.68 14.05
CA TYR A 90 16.82 10.10 13.97
C TYR A 90 17.01 11.50 13.36
N ARG A 91 16.05 11.99 12.56
CA ARG A 91 16.10 13.25 11.82
C ARG A 91 14.73 13.99 11.83
N PRO A 92 14.12 14.22 13.00
CA PRO A 92 12.78 14.81 13.09
C PRO A 92 12.68 16.20 12.44
N ASP A 93 13.75 16.99 12.49
CA ASP A 93 13.79 18.34 11.92
C ASP A 93 13.80 18.31 10.38
N GLU A 94 14.52 17.37 9.76
CA GLU A 94 14.52 17.19 8.30
C GLU A 94 13.13 16.77 7.81
N LEU A 95 12.49 15.82 8.51
CA LEU A 95 11.12 15.41 8.20
C LEU A 95 10.14 16.58 8.34
N ARG A 96 10.22 17.33 9.44
CA ARG A 96 9.35 18.48 9.70
C ARG A 96 9.51 19.54 8.60
N GLN A 97 10.74 19.91 8.26
CA GLN A 97 11.01 20.90 7.20
C GLN A 97 10.46 20.44 5.87
N GLY A 98 10.74 19.19 5.46
CA GLY A 98 10.18 18.64 4.23
C GLY A 98 8.65 18.68 4.19
N MET A 99 7.97 18.43 5.30
CA MET A 99 6.50 18.52 5.37
C MET A 99 5.99 19.95 5.28
N LEU A 100 6.66 20.91 5.93
CA LEU A 100 6.32 22.33 5.88
C LEU A 100 6.50 22.91 4.47
N ASP A 101 7.58 22.52 3.77
CA ASP A 101 7.86 22.95 2.39
C ASP A 101 6.79 22.45 1.41
N ASN A 102 6.28 21.23 1.63
CA ASN A 102 5.19 20.69 0.84
C ASN A 102 3.84 21.35 1.17
N LEU A 103 3.60 21.76 2.42
CA LEU A 103 2.37 22.45 2.83
C LEU A 103 2.15 23.77 2.09
N ALA A 104 3.24 24.51 1.82
CA ALA A 104 3.20 25.76 1.06
C ALA A 104 2.60 25.57 -0.35
N GLN A 105 2.80 24.40 -0.96
CA GLN A 105 2.26 24.10 -2.30
C GLN A 105 0.74 23.92 -2.31
N TYR A 106 0.11 23.59 -1.18
CA TYR A 106 -1.33 23.39 -1.11
C TYR A 106 -2.10 24.71 -1.08
N VAL A 107 -1.51 25.79 -0.53
CA VAL A 107 -2.09 27.14 -0.62
C VAL A 107 -2.23 27.54 -2.10
N GLY A 108 -1.20 27.27 -2.91
CA GLY A 108 -1.22 27.50 -4.35
C GLY A 108 -2.22 26.64 -5.14
N ARG A 109 -2.77 25.58 -4.52
CA ARG A 109 -3.80 24.70 -5.10
C ARG A 109 -5.22 25.06 -4.66
N GLY A 110 -5.42 26.20 -4.00
CA GLY A 110 -6.73 26.69 -3.58
C GLY A 110 -7.25 26.10 -2.26
N TYR A 111 -6.39 25.49 -1.45
CA TYR A 111 -6.76 25.05 -0.10
C TYR A 111 -6.86 26.25 0.85
N ASP A 112 -7.77 26.15 1.83
CA ASP A 112 -8.01 27.18 2.84
C ASP A 112 -6.74 27.52 3.63
N PRO A 113 -6.23 28.78 3.55
CA PRO A 113 -5.03 29.20 4.27
C PRO A 113 -5.11 29.00 5.78
N GLN A 114 -6.30 29.15 6.39
CA GLN A 114 -6.47 28.97 7.84
C GLN A 114 -6.23 27.53 8.25
N LYS A 115 -6.71 26.56 7.47
CA LYS A 115 -6.50 25.13 7.72
C LYS A 115 -5.05 24.74 7.50
N ILE A 116 -4.39 25.30 6.49
CA ILE A 116 -2.96 25.08 6.26
C ILE A 116 -2.15 25.60 7.46
N GLN A 117 -2.49 26.78 7.99
CA GLN A 117 -1.82 27.34 9.16
C GLN A 117 -1.99 26.46 10.41
N GLN A 118 -3.19 25.94 10.64
CA GLN A 118 -3.45 24.99 11.74
C GLN A 118 -2.58 23.73 11.65
N VAL A 119 -2.44 23.17 10.44
CA VAL A 119 -1.58 22.00 10.21
C VAL A 119 -0.10 22.36 10.42
N GLN A 120 0.35 23.53 9.97
CA GLN A 120 1.72 23.99 10.23
C GLN A 120 2.01 24.10 11.73
N ASP A 121 1.08 24.67 12.51
CA ASP A 121 1.27 24.85 13.95
C ASP A 121 1.26 23.51 14.70
N LEU A 122 0.45 22.54 14.25
CA LEU A 122 0.52 21.14 14.72
C LEU A 122 1.90 20.52 14.49
N LEU A 123 2.47 20.66 13.28
CA LEU A 123 3.77 20.07 12.91
C LEU A 123 4.97 20.70 13.63
N LYS A 124 4.86 21.97 14.06
CA LYS A 124 5.91 22.64 14.85
C LYS A 124 6.08 21.99 16.23
N SER A 125 5.02 21.43 16.80
CA SER A 125 5.10 20.72 18.08
C SER A 125 5.64 19.28 17.89
N PRO A 126 6.52 18.77 18.76
CA PRO A 126 6.98 17.38 18.68
C PRO A 126 5.84 16.35 18.79
N GLN A 127 4.90 16.60 19.70
CA GLN A 127 3.73 15.73 19.89
C GLN A 127 2.80 15.77 18.67
N GLY A 128 2.55 16.95 18.11
CA GLY A 128 1.71 17.10 16.91
C GLY A 128 2.36 16.51 15.67
N LEU A 129 3.69 16.62 15.50
CA LEU A 129 4.43 15.92 14.44
C LEU A 129 4.27 14.40 14.56
N ASN A 130 4.49 13.84 15.75
CA ASN A 130 4.34 12.40 15.98
C ASN A 130 2.91 11.93 15.70
N PHE A 131 1.91 12.65 16.21
CA PHE A 131 0.51 12.36 15.98
C PHE A 131 0.16 12.41 14.48
N PHE A 132 0.61 13.46 13.79
CA PHE A 132 0.34 13.64 12.37
C PHE A 132 0.99 12.55 11.52
N VAL A 133 2.25 12.21 11.78
CA VAL A 133 2.94 11.12 11.08
C VAL A 133 2.27 9.78 11.36
N ALA A 134 1.90 9.48 12.61
CA ALA A 134 1.18 8.27 12.96
C ALA A 134 -0.19 8.19 12.24
N PHE A 135 -0.93 9.30 12.20
CA PHE A 135 -2.20 9.40 11.50
C PHE A 135 -2.04 9.16 9.99
N VAL A 136 -1.07 9.80 9.35
CA VAL A 136 -0.79 9.62 7.91
C VAL A 136 -0.35 8.18 7.62
N LEU A 137 0.54 7.60 8.43
CA LEU A 137 0.97 6.20 8.26
C LEU A 137 -0.21 5.24 8.41
N PHE A 138 -1.13 5.48 9.34
CA PHE A 138 -2.32 4.66 9.49
C PHE A 138 -3.22 4.70 8.24
N ILE A 139 -3.49 5.90 7.70
CA ILE A 139 -4.27 6.04 6.46
C ILE A 139 -3.56 5.35 5.29
N LEU A 140 -2.24 5.55 5.15
CA LEU A 140 -1.46 4.89 4.10
C LEU A 140 -1.49 3.37 4.25
N PHE A 141 -1.35 2.83 5.46
CA PHE A 141 -1.48 1.40 5.71
C PHE A 141 -2.80 0.85 5.16
N LEU A 142 -3.91 1.52 5.46
CA LEU A 142 -5.23 1.14 4.94
C LEU A 142 -5.26 1.20 3.41
N MET A 143 -4.71 2.26 2.80
CA MET A 143 -4.67 2.40 1.34
C MET A 143 -3.85 1.28 0.67
N PHE A 144 -2.67 0.96 1.19
CA PHE A 144 -1.83 -0.13 0.69
C PHE A 144 -2.55 -1.47 0.79
N VAL A 145 -3.09 -1.80 1.97
CA VAL A 145 -3.76 -3.09 2.20
C VAL A 145 -5.02 -3.21 1.37
N VAL A 146 -5.92 -2.23 1.40
CA VAL A 146 -7.19 -2.27 0.68
C VAL A 146 -6.95 -2.25 -0.83
N GLY A 147 -6.11 -1.34 -1.32
CA GLY A 147 -5.79 -1.24 -2.75
C GLY A 147 -5.18 -2.53 -3.28
N SER A 148 -4.16 -3.07 -2.63
CA SER A 148 -3.54 -4.33 -3.08
C SER A 148 -4.47 -5.53 -2.92
N SER A 149 -5.35 -5.56 -1.90
CA SER A 149 -6.38 -6.60 -1.78
C SER A 149 -7.34 -6.59 -2.96
N ILE A 150 -7.83 -5.41 -3.37
CA ILE A 150 -8.71 -5.25 -4.52
C ILE A 150 -8.00 -5.71 -5.79
N GLY A 151 -6.77 -5.26 -6.03
CA GLY A 151 -5.97 -5.66 -7.19
C GLY A 151 -5.76 -7.17 -7.28
N GLY A 152 -5.39 -7.80 -6.16
CA GLY A 152 -5.20 -9.25 -6.08
C GLY A 152 -6.49 -10.03 -6.31
N ALA A 153 -7.61 -9.58 -5.74
CA ALA A 153 -8.92 -10.22 -5.93
C ALA A 153 -9.39 -10.14 -7.39
N LEU A 154 -9.30 -8.94 -8.00
CA LEU A 154 -9.71 -8.71 -9.39
C LEU A 154 -8.90 -9.56 -10.36
N TYR A 155 -7.58 -9.61 -10.20
CA TYR A 155 -6.73 -10.42 -11.07
C TYR A 155 -7.00 -11.91 -10.92
N ALA A 156 -7.15 -12.41 -9.69
CA ALA A 156 -7.49 -13.82 -9.44
C ALA A 156 -8.84 -14.21 -10.06
N ALA A 157 -9.86 -13.37 -9.92
CA ALA A 157 -11.18 -13.58 -10.51
C ALA A 157 -11.13 -13.60 -12.05
N TRP A 158 -10.44 -12.62 -12.65
CA TRP A 158 -10.27 -12.53 -14.10
C TRP A 158 -9.52 -13.75 -14.67
N ALA A 159 -8.40 -14.14 -14.03
CA ALA A 159 -7.61 -15.28 -14.44
C ALA A 159 -8.40 -16.59 -14.42
N ARG A 160 -9.23 -16.79 -13.39
CA ARG A 160 -10.09 -17.96 -13.27
C ARG A 160 -11.19 -17.97 -14.34
N LYS A 161 -11.86 -16.84 -14.56
CA LYS A 161 -12.90 -16.71 -15.60
C LYS A 161 -12.34 -17.00 -17.00
N ARG A 162 -11.11 -16.55 -17.27
CA ARG A 162 -10.45 -16.77 -18.57
C ARG A 162 -10.05 -18.23 -18.79
N ALA A 163 -9.72 -18.98 -17.76
CA ALA A 163 -9.40 -20.41 -17.86
C ALA A 163 -10.64 -21.32 -17.96
N GLN A 164 -11.83 -20.78 -17.68
CA GLN A 164 -13.12 -21.49 -17.80
C GLN A 164 -13.82 -21.22 -19.14
N ARG A 165 -13.26 -20.35 -19.98
CA ARG A 165 -13.69 -20.10 -21.36
C ARG A 165 -12.76 -20.83 -22.30
#